data_AF-A0A8X7XNH0-F1
#
_entry.id   AF-A0A8X7XNH0-F1
#
_cell.length_a   1.000
_cell.length_b   1.000
_cell.length_c   1.000
_cell.angle_alpha   90.00
_cell.angle_beta   90.00
_cell.angle_gamma   90.00
#
_symmetry.space_group_name_H-M   'P 1'
#
loop_
_entity.id
_entity.type
_entity.pdbx_description
1 polymer ?
#
loop_
_entity_poly.entity_id
_entity_poly.type
_entity_poly.pdbx_seq_one_letter_code
_entity_poly.pdbx_strand_id
1 'polypeptide(L)'
;MFRNTTFTAESDRLRYALSCAKEPWLLNRYLEYSLNQEYIRKQDSISTISYIARNVVGQSLVWDFIQSRWETLFNKFGSSFFLFSHIIDNVSERFASESELRQLEQFRKDNEHIGFGMAAPTISLALERTRSNIKWVNKNKQEVLKWFQRASE
;
A
#
# COMPACT_ATOMS: atom_id res chain seq x y z
N MET A 1 -3.53 -3.87 -25.57
CA MET A 1 -4.47 -2.85 -25.05
C MET A 1 -3.74 -1.79 -24.23
N PHE A 2 -3.22 -2.09 -23.02
CA PHE A 2 -2.51 -1.09 -22.20
C PHE A 2 -1.28 -0.45 -22.86
N ARG A 3 -0.36 -1.24 -23.44
CA ARG A 3 0.83 -0.69 -24.12
C ARG A 3 0.53 0.08 -25.41
N ASN A 4 -0.69 -0.02 -25.93
CA ASN A 4 -1.06 0.54 -27.22
C ASN A 4 -2.01 1.74 -27.09
N THR A 5 -2.51 2.05 -25.89
CA THR A 5 -3.39 3.22 -25.72
C THR A 5 -2.57 4.50 -25.65
N THR A 6 -3.03 5.51 -26.37
CA THR A 6 -2.49 6.89 -26.32
C THR A 6 -3.26 7.78 -25.34
N PHE A 7 -4.41 7.31 -24.84
CA PHE A 7 -5.27 8.06 -23.93
C PHE A 7 -4.90 7.80 -22.47
N THR A 8 -4.45 8.84 -21.77
CA THR A 8 -4.04 8.76 -20.36
C THR A 8 -5.13 8.20 -19.44
N ALA A 9 -6.39 8.59 -19.66
CA ALA A 9 -7.52 8.11 -18.84
C ALA A 9 -7.80 6.62 -19.04
N GLU A 10 -7.62 6.09 -20.24
CA GLU A 10 -7.77 4.66 -20.51
C GLU A 10 -6.60 3.87 -19.90
N SER A 11 -5.38 4.40 -20.05
CA SER A 11 -4.18 3.85 -19.41
C SER A 11 -4.35 3.70 -17.90
N ASP A 12 -4.85 4.74 -17.21
CA ASP A 12 -5.12 4.71 -15.78
C ASP A 12 -6.15 3.65 -15.38
N ARG A 13 -7.29 3.59 -16.09
CA ARG A 13 -8.34 2.57 -15.87
C ARG A 13 -7.81 1.15 -16.05
N LEU A 14 -6.97 0.92 -17.07
CA LEU A 14 -6.37 -0.38 -17.33
C LEU A 14 -5.34 -0.74 -16.23
N ARG A 15 -4.56 0.22 -15.74
CA ARG A 15 -3.64 -0.02 -14.60
C ARG A 15 -4.41 -0.41 -13.33
N TYR A 16 -5.49 0.30 -13.03
CA TYR A 16 -6.37 -0.07 -11.93
C TYR A 16 -6.96 -1.47 -12.12
N ALA A 17 -7.51 -1.78 -13.30
CA ALA A 17 -8.10 -3.10 -13.56
C ALA A 17 -7.08 -4.26 -13.41
N LEU A 18 -5.82 -4.06 -13.83
CA LEU A 18 -4.76 -5.04 -13.66
C LEU A 18 -4.42 -5.31 -12.19
N SER A 19 -4.57 -4.31 -11.31
CA SER A 19 -4.32 -4.49 -9.87
C SER A 19 -5.41 -5.30 -9.16
N CYS A 20 -6.56 -5.54 -9.80
CA CYS A 20 -7.66 -6.34 -9.26
C CYS A 20 -7.43 -7.86 -9.39
N ALA A 21 -6.32 -8.31 -9.99
CA ALA A 21 -5.96 -9.73 -10.04
C ALA A 21 -5.93 -10.36 -8.64
N LYS A 22 -6.25 -11.65 -8.54
CA LYS A 22 -6.29 -12.37 -7.25
C LYS A 22 -5.04 -13.21 -7.03
N GLU A 23 -4.31 -13.48 -8.10
CA GLU A 23 -3.14 -14.33 -8.13
C GLU A 23 -1.92 -13.56 -7.59
N PRO A 24 -1.33 -13.97 -6.45
CA PRO A 24 -0.22 -13.23 -5.83
C PRO A 24 0.97 -13.02 -6.77
N TRP A 25 1.29 -14.02 -7.60
CA TRP A 25 2.41 -13.94 -8.53
C TRP A 25 2.18 -12.91 -9.66
N LEU A 26 0.93 -12.68 -10.07
CA LEU A 26 0.59 -11.63 -11.04
C LEU A 26 0.78 -10.25 -10.42
N LEU A 27 0.33 -10.06 -9.17
CA LEU A 27 0.48 -8.81 -8.43
C LEU A 27 1.95 -8.51 -8.13
N ASN A 28 2.75 -9.50 -7.73
CA ASN A 28 4.19 -9.34 -7.55
C ASN A 28 4.91 -8.96 -8.85
N ARG A 29 4.58 -9.62 -9.97
CA ARG A 29 5.12 -9.23 -11.27
C ARG A 29 4.71 -7.79 -11.63
N TYR A 30 3.48 -7.41 -11.28
CA TYR A 30 3.00 -6.06 -11.56
C TYR A 30 3.69 -5.00 -10.69
N LEU A 31 4.01 -5.32 -9.43
CA LEU A 31 4.86 -4.51 -8.55
C LEU A 31 6.24 -4.27 -9.18
N GLU A 32 6.89 -5.30 -9.72
CA GLU A 32 8.18 -5.12 -10.41
C GLU A 32 8.07 -4.20 -11.63
N TYR A 33 7.01 -4.37 -12.43
CA TYR A 33 6.75 -3.48 -13.58
C TYR A 33 6.52 -2.04 -13.17
N SER A 34 5.97 -1.77 -11.97
CA SER A 34 5.78 -0.41 -11.47
C SER A 34 7.11 0.36 -11.32
N LEU A 35 8.24 -0.33 -11.14
CA LEU A 35 9.57 0.29 -11.06
C LEU A 35 10.30 0.35 -12.40
N ASN A 36 9.84 -0.38 -13.41
CA ASN A 36 10.45 -0.40 -14.74
C ASN A 36 9.77 0.62 -15.68
N GLN A 37 10.52 1.64 -16.09
CA GLN A 37 10.02 2.75 -16.91
C GLN A 37 9.62 2.35 -18.33
N GLU A 38 10.08 1.19 -18.82
CA GLU A 38 9.65 0.61 -20.09
C GLU A 38 8.20 0.07 -20.02
N TYR A 39 7.77 -0.35 -18.83
CA TYR A 39 6.46 -0.97 -18.61
C TYR A 39 5.45 0.04 -18.05
N ILE A 40 5.85 0.83 -17.05
CA ILE A 40 5.01 1.83 -16.38
C ILE A 40 5.77 3.15 -16.31
N ARG A 41 5.13 4.24 -16.75
CA ARG A 41 5.73 5.58 -16.72
C ARG A 41 6.06 5.98 -15.29
N LYS A 42 7.15 6.74 -15.09
CA LYS A 42 7.61 7.15 -13.76
C LYS A 42 6.53 7.85 -12.92
N GLN A 43 5.70 8.68 -13.53
CA GLN A 43 4.59 9.37 -12.84
C GLN A 43 3.43 8.44 -12.44
N ASP A 44 3.31 7.28 -13.11
CA ASP A 44 2.23 6.30 -12.91
C ASP A 44 2.64 5.17 -11.94
N SER A 45 3.94 5.07 -11.62
CA SER A 45 4.49 4.03 -10.74
C SER A 45 3.79 3.98 -9.39
N ILE A 46 3.62 5.14 -8.77
CA ILE A 46 3.12 5.26 -7.39
C ILE A 46 1.64 4.95 -7.30
N SER A 47 0.83 5.50 -8.21
CA SER A 47 -0.60 5.19 -8.28
C SER A 47 -0.82 3.70 -8.55
N THR A 48 0.02 3.10 -9.39
CA THR A 48 0.00 1.64 -9.64
C THR A 48 0.27 0.83 -8.37
N ILE A 49 1.30 1.19 -7.60
CA ILE A 49 1.59 0.54 -6.30
C ILE A 49 0.41 0.72 -5.34
N SER A 50 -0.16 1.93 -5.25
CA SER A 50 -1.33 2.20 -4.41
C SER A 50 -2.55 1.38 -4.83
N TYR A 51 -2.79 1.15 -6.12
CA TYR A 51 -3.88 0.28 -6.58
C TYR A 51 -3.68 -1.18 -6.20
N ILE A 52 -2.44 -1.66 -6.20
CA ILE A 52 -2.11 -3.01 -5.72
C ILE A 52 -2.27 -3.08 -4.19
N ALA A 53 -1.91 -2.02 -3.45
CA ALA A 53 -2.02 -1.97 -1.99
C ALA A 53 -3.46 -2.08 -1.49
N ARG A 54 -4.43 -1.57 -2.27
CA ARG A 54 -5.87 -1.67 -1.97
C ARG A 54 -6.44 -3.07 -2.21
N ASN A 55 -5.76 -3.91 -2.99
CA ASN A 55 -6.15 -5.30 -3.20
C ASN A 55 -5.93 -6.10 -1.89
N VAL A 56 -6.90 -6.94 -1.51
CA VAL A 56 -6.81 -7.74 -0.28
C VAL A 56 -5.61 -8.69 -0.25
N VAL A 57 -5.22 -9.25 -1.39
CA VAL A 57 -4.02 -10.07 -1.55
C VAL A 57 -2.79 -9.17 -1.74
N GLY A 58 -2.95 -8.07 -2.47
CA GLY A 58 -1.85 -7.16 -2.80
C GLY A 58 -1.31 -6.35 -1.64
N GLN A 59 -2.10 -6.10 -0.59
CA GLN A 59 -1.69 -5.29 0.56
C GLN A 59 -0.41 -5.82 1.21
N SER A 60 -0.36 -7.11 1.56
CA SER A 60 0.82 -7.72 2.18
C SER A 60 2.01 -7.73 1.22
N LEU A 61 1.78 -8.03 -0.06
CA LEU A 61 2.82 -8.02 -1.09
C LEU A 61 3.47 -6.65 -1.24
N VAL A 62 2.66 -5.58 -1.24
CA VAL A 62 3.15 -4.19 -1.30
C VAL A 62 3.92 -3.85 -0.02
N TRP A 63 3.44 -4.27 1.14
CA TRP A 63 4.14 -4.04 2.40
C TRP A 63 5.52 -4.69 2.41
N ASP A 64 5.61 -5.97 2.07
CA ASP A 64 6.87 -6.70 1.96
C ASP A 64 7.81 -6.06 0.92
N PHE A 65 7.24 -5.59 -0.20
CA PHE A 65 7.98 -4.89 -1.25
C PHE A 65 8.57 -3.56 -0.76
N ILE A 66 7.83 -2.79 0.03
CA ILE A 66 8.31 -1.55 0.64
C ILE A 66 9.42 -1.84 1.65
N GLN A 67 9.22 -2.82 2.53
CA GLN A 67 10.21 -3.18 3.55
C GLN A 67 11.52 -3.67 2.92
N SER A 68 11.44 -4.53 1.90
CA SER A 68 12.63 -5.10 1.24
C SER A 68 13.39 -4.13 0.35
N ARG A 69 12.78 -3.02 -0.07
CA ARG A 69 13.37 -2.07 -1.03
C ARG A 69 13.36 -0.63 -0.56
N TRP A 70 13.22 -0.41 0.76
CA TRP A 70 13.02 0.91 1.31
C TRP A 70 14.06 1.93 0.82
N GLU A 71 15.35 1.59 0.92
CA GLU A 71 16.45 2.45 0.47
C GLU A 71 16.35 2.81 -1.02
N THR A 72 16.05 1.83 -1.87
CA THR A 72 15.90 2.04 -3.32
C THR A 72 14.71 2.96 -3.61
N LEU A 73 13.60 2.73 -2.93
CA LEU A 73 12.39 3.54 -3.08
C LEU A 73 12.66 4.97 -2.58
N PHE A 74 13.35 5.12 -1.45
CA PHE A 74 13.72 6.42 -0.87
C PHE A 74 14.66 7.19 -1.79
N ASN A 75 15.67 6.55 -2.36
CA ASN A 75 16.58 7.19 -3.31
C ASN A 75 15.88 7.61 -4.62
N LYS A 76 14.90 6.82 -5.08
CA LYS A 76 14.20 7.08 -6.35
C LYS A 76 13.07 8.10 -6.24
N PHE A 77 12.40 8.16 -5.08
CA PHE A 77 11.17 8.93 -4.88
C PHE A 77 11.16 9.82 -3.63
N GLY A 78 12.15 9.72 -2.74
CA GLY A 78 12.16 10.38 -1.43
C GLY A 78 12.23 11.92 -1.48
N SER A 79 12.65 12.49 -2.62
CA SER A 79 12.54 13.93 -2.87
C SER A 79 11.11 14.40 -3.19
N SER A 80 10.22 13.47 -3.56
CA SER A 80 8.81 13.75 -3.84
C SER A 80 7.95 13.48 -2.60
N PHE A 81 7.67 14.55 -1.85
CA PHE A 81 6.82 14.55 -0.65
C PHE A 81 5.55 13.71 -0.80
N PHE A 82 4.75 14.05 -1.82
CA PHE A 82 3.40 13.54 -1.97
C PHE A 82 3.36 12.04 -2.25
N LEU A 83 4.35 11.54 -2.99
CA LEU A 83 4.31 10.17 -3.50
C LEU A 83 4.67 9.14 -2.43
N PHE A 84 5.66 9.44 -1.60
CA PHE A 84 6.16 8.50 -0.60
C PHE A 84 5.24 8.38 0.61
N SER A 85 4.75 9.53 1.10
CA SER A 85 3.73 9.57 2.16
C SER A 85 2.48 8.81 1.74
N HIS A 86 2.02 8.97 0.49
CA HIS A 86 0.82 8.30 0.00
C HIS A 86 0.95 6.76 -0.02
N ILE A 87 2.13 6.21 -0.34
CA ILE A 87 2.34 4.76 -0.33
C ILE A 87 2.21 4.19 1.08
N ILE A 88 2.93 4.77 2.05
CA ILE A 88 2.88 4.32 3.45
C ILE A 88 1.47 4.44 4.00
N ASP A 89 0.79 5.54 3.67
CA ASP A 89 -0.59 5.76 4.09
C ASP A 89 -1.55 4.70 3.54
N ASN A 90 -1.51 4.40 2.23
CA ASN A 90 -2.41 3.43 1.62
C ASN A 90 -2.14 1.99 2.07
N VAL A 91 -0.87 1.57 2.16
CA VAL A 91 -0.54 0.18 2.52
C VAL A 91 -0.90 -0.13 3.98
N SER A 92 -0.75 0.85 4.88
CA SER A 92 -1.05 0.73 6.30
C SER A 92 -2.49 1.10 6.68
N GLU A 93 -3.31 1.53 5.71
CA GLU A 93 -4.68 2.02 5.95
C GLU A 93 -5.54 1.00 6.70
N ARG A 94 -5.38 -0.27 6.34
CA ARG A 94 -6.21 -1.37 6.83
C ARG A 94 -5.57 -2.16 7.97
N PHE A 95 -4.38 -1.77 8.42
CA PHE A 95 -3.73 -2.45 9.53
C PHE A 95 -4.57 -2.34 10.80
N ALA A 96 -4.84 -3.48 11.41
CA ALA A 96 -5.76 -3.61 12.53
C ALA A 96 -5.38 -4.73 13.50
N SER A 97 -4.14 -5.24 13.42
CA SER A 97 -3.61 -6.26 14.31
C SER A 97 -2.34 -5.81 15.05
N GLU A 98 -2.11 -6.40 16.21
CA GLU A 98 -0.89 -6.16 17.01
C GLU A 98 0.39 -6.56 16.25
N SER A 99 0.30 -7.53 15.32
CA SER A 99 1.44 -7.92 14.50
C SER A 99 1.81 -6.83 13.49
N GLU A 100 0.83 -6.25 12.80
CA GLU A 100 1.04 -5.15 11.85
C GLU A 100 1.56 -3.90 12.57
N LEU A 101 1.05 -3.61 13.77
CA LEU A 101 1.55 -2.52 14.59
C LEU A 101 3.04 -2.69 14.93
N ARG A 102 3.44 -3.89 15.39
CA ARG A 102 4.85 -4.20 15.65
C ARG A 102 5.70 -4.11 14.39
N GLN A 103 5.18 -4.55 13.24
CA GLN A 103 5.88 -4.41 11.97
C GLN A 103 6.14 -2.95 11.60
N LEU A 104 5.16 -2.06 11.78
CA LEU A 104 5.34 -0.62 11.55
C LEU A 104 6.38 -0.01 12.52
N GLU A 105 6.31 -0.38 13.81
CA GLU A 105 7.27 0.09 14.81
C GLU A 105 8.70 -0.36 14.49
N GLN A 106 8.86 -1.62 14.08
CA GLN A 106 10.15 -2.18 13.69
C GLN A 106 10.65 -1.55 12.40
N PHE A 107 9.79 -1.41 11.39
CA PHE A 107 10.12 -0.73 10.13
C PHE A 107 10.64 0.69 10.36
N ARG A 108 10.03 1.43 11.30
CA ARG A 108 10.50 2.78 11.68
C ARG A 108 11.91 2.75 12.28
N LYS A 109 12.21 1.76 13.14
CA LYS A 109 13.54 1.61 13.76
C LYS A 109 14.59 1.19 12.74
N ASP A 110 14.29 0.17 11.94
CA ASP A 110 15.22 -0.41 10.97
C ASP A 110 15.68 0.61 9.93
N ASN A 111 14.79 1.53 9.55
CA ASN A 111 15.06 2.50 8.49
C ASN A 111 15.37 3.91 9.00
N GLU A 112 15.59 4.09 10.32
CA GLU A 112 15.94 5.39 10.90
C GLU A 112 17.23 5.97 10.29
N HIS A 113 18.20 5.12 9.99
CA HIS A 113 19.47 5.50 9.37
C HIS A 113 19.35 5.97 7.91
N ILE A 114 18.42 5.38 7.13
CA ILE A 114 18.05 5.85 5.78
C ILE A 114 17.25 7.14 5.88
N GLY A 115 16.43 7.23 6.94
CA GLY A 115 15.48 8.27 7.17
C GLY A 115 14.16 8.03 6.44
N PHE A 116 13.20 8.88 6.77
CA PHE A 116 11.87 8.88 6.17
C PHE A 116 11.60 10.15 5.37
N GLY A 117 12.61 11.04 5.33
CA GLY A 117 12.48 12.37 4.75
C GLY A 117 11.21 13.05 5.25
N MET A 118 10.45 13.57 4.31
CA MET A 118 9.20 14.24 4.64
C MET A 118 8.01 13.29 4.90
N ALA A 119 8.17 11.97 4.74
CA ALA A 119 7.14 10.97 5.08
C ALA A 119 7.15 10.57 6.58
N ALA A 120 8.09 11.10 7.37
CA ALA A 120 8.17 10.83 8.81
C ALA A 120 6.85 11.09 9.57
N PRO A 121 6.11 12.20 9.32
CA PRO A 121 4.81 12.42 9.97
C PRO A 121 3.77 11.35 9.61
N THR A 122 3.80 10.85 8.38
CA THR A 122 2.86 9.83 7.91
C THR A 122 3.07 8.49 8.61
N ILE A 123 4.31 8.14 8.97
CA ILE A 123 4.58 6.92 9.73
C ILE A 123 4.01 7.02 11.14
N SER A 124 4.17 8.18 11.79
CA SER A 124 3.56 8.41 13.10
C SER A 124 2.03 8.34 13.04
N LEU A 125 1.43 8.91 11.98
CA LEU A 125 -0.02 8.80 11.76
C LEU A 125 -0.46 7.35 11.51
N ALA A 126 0.30 6.58 10.72
CA ALA A 126 0.02 5.18 10.46
C ALA A 126 0.05 4.34 11.75
N LEU A 127 1.00 4.59 12.64
CA LEU A 127 1.07 3.95 13.96
C LEU A 127 -0.17 4.26 14.80
N GLU A 128 -0.55 5.54 14.94
CA GLU A 128 -1.71 5.95 15.73
C GLU A 128 -3.04 5.46 15.13
N ARG A 129 -3.16 5.49 13.80
CA ARG A 129 -4.31 4.89 13.10
C ARG A 129 -4.39 3.40 13.35
N THR A 130 -3.27 2.67 13.27
CA THR A 130 -3.24 1.22 13.52
C THR A 130 -3.67 0.90 14.96
N ARG A 131 -3.18 1.65 15.96
CA ARG A 131 -3.65 1.53 17.36
C ARG A 131 -5.15 1.77 17.48
N SER A 132 -5.68 2.76 16.77
CA SER A 132 -7.11 3.09 16.77
C SER A 132 -7.94 1.99 16.10
N ASN A 133 -7.46 1.46 14.97
CA ASN A 133 -8.09 0.34 14.24
C ASN A 133 -8.15 -0.92 15.11
N ILE A 134 -7.05 -1.27 15.80
CA ILE A 134 -7.02 -2.42 16.73
C ILE A 134 -8.10 -2.25 17.81
N LYS A 135 -8.16 -1.08 18.47
CA LYS A 135 -9.18 -0.80 19.49
C LYS A 135 -10.59 -0.92 18.94
N TRP A 136 -10.83 -0.38 17.74
CA TRP A 136 -12.14 -0.45 17.10
C TRP A 136 -12.52 -1.88 16.74
N VAL A 137 -11.62 -2.68 16.15
CA VAL A 137 -11.89 -4.08 15.80
C VAL A 137 -12.15 -4.90 17.06
N ASN A 138 -11.33 -4.77 18.11
CA ASN A 138 -11.51 -5.49 19.37
C ASN A 138 -12.85 -5.18 20.04
N LYS A 139 -13.29 -3.92 19.98
CA LYS A 139 -14.56 -3.49 20.56
C LYS A 139 -15.77 -3.93 19.73
N ASN A 140 -15.72 -3.78 18.41
CA ASN A 140 -16.93 -3.79 17.58
C ASN A 140 -17.09 -5.06 16.71
N LYS A 141 -16.04 -5.86 16.51
CA LYS A 141 -16.04 -7.00 15.55
C LYS A 141 -17.22 -7.95 15.77
N GLN A 142 -17.51 -8.32 17.01
CA GLN A 142 -18.57 -9.28 17.33
C GLN A 142 -19.97 -8.71 17.11
N GLU A 143 -20.19 -7.44 17.46
CA GLU A 143 -21.49 -6.78 17.26
C GLU A 143 -21.79 -6.60 15.78
N VAL A 144 -20.80 -6.15 15.01
CA VAL A 144 -20.90 -5.98 13.56
C VAL A 144 -21.16 -7.32 12.86
N LEU A 145 -20.47 -8.40 13.27
CA LEU A 145 -20.71 -9.74 12.72
C LEU A 145 -22.15 -10.21 12.95
N LYS A 146 -22.67 -10.06 14.18
CA LYS A 146 -24.05 -10.43 14.52
C LYS A 146 -25.07 -9.62 13.72
N TRP A 147 -24.80 -8.34 13.50
CA TRP A 147 -25.67 -7.48 12.70
C TRP A 147 -25.72 -7.94 11.23
N PHE A 148 -24.58 -8.24 10.62
CA PHE A 148 -24.54 -8.77 9.25
C PHE A 148 -25.27 -10.11 9.11
N GLN A 149 -25.13 -11.00 10.09
CA GLN A 149 -25.81 -12.30 10.09
C GLN A 149 -27.33 -12.13 10.12
N ARG A 150 -27.86 -11.29 11.01
CA ARG A 150 -29.30 -11.00 11.10
C ARG A 150 -29.87 -10.31 9.86
N ALA A 151 -29.09 -9.45 9.22
CA ALA A 151 -29.52 -8.71 8.03
C ALA A 151 -29.47 -9.54 6.73
N SER A 152 -28.86 -10.73 6.78
CA SER A 152 -28.72 -11.64 5.63
C SER A 152 -29.70 -12.81 5.68
N GLU A 153 -30.54 -12.87 6.72
CA GLU A 153 -31.71 -13.75 6.85
C GLU A 153 -32.94 -13.09 6.21
#